data_AF-A0A931ME41-F1
#
_entry.id   AF-A0A931ME41-F1
#
_cell.length_a   1.000
_cell.length_b   1.000
_cell.length_c   1.000
_cell.angle_alpha   90.00
_cell.angle_beta   90.00
_cell.angle_gamma   90.00
#
_symmetry.space_group_name_H-M   'P 1'
#
loop_
_entity.id
_entity.type
_entity.pdbx_description
1 polymer ?
#
loop_
_entity_poly.entity_id
_entity_poly.type
_entity_poly.pdbx_seq_one_letter_code
_entity_poly.pdbx_strand_id
1 'polypeptide(L)'
;MELTDQLVRLFILPLAIACISWTVTHEQIFLEPRTWCQDCSKNAKTLLVRKFFYLFTCEYCFSHYVTALILFITKFQLLYTGWRGYIIAGFALVWIANVYMSLYNLVRTDLKKENLEAELKSEEKKAIKRTNEQAL
;
A
#
# COMPACT_ATOMS: atom_id res chain seq x y z
N MET A 1 -6.70 28.43 9.32
CA MET A 1 -5.68 27.37 9.48
C MET A 1 -4.40 27.89 8.87
N GLU A 2 -3.36 28.07 9.68
CA GLU A 2 -2.04 28.50 9.21
C GLU A 2 -1.52 27.55 8.12
N LEU A 3 -0.76 28.08 7.16
CA LEU A 3 -0.20 27.28 6.05
C LEU A 3 0.62 26.09 6.57
N THR A 4 1.36 26.31 7.66
CA THR A 4 2.15 25.27 8.35
C THR A 4 1.29 24.11 8.84
N ASP A 5 0.12 24.37 9.43
CA ASP A 5 -0.79 23.29 9.86
C ASP A 5 -1.35 22.52 8.66
N GLN A 6 -1.59 23.19 7.54
CA GLN A 6 -2.02 22.51 6.31
C GLN A 6 -0.94 21.56 5.79
N LEU A 7 0.32 22.01 5.78
CA LEU A 7 1.45 21.21 5.33
C LEU A 7 1.71 20.02 6.27
N VAL A 8 1.66 20.24 7.58
CA VAL A 8 1.83 19.17 8.56
C VAL A 8 0.77 18.08 8.37
N ARG A 9 -0.51 18.47 8.24
CA ARG A 9 -1.60 17.51 7.98
C ARG A 9 -1.46 16.83 6.63
N LEU A 10 -0.97 17.54 5.62
CA LEU A 10 -0.73 16.98 4.29
C LEU A 10 0.30 15.85 4.30
N PHE A 11 1.28 15.84 5.21
CA PHE A 11 2.23 14.73 5.33
C PHE A 11 1.82 13.69 6.39
N ILE A 12 1.10 14.08 7.44
CA ILE A 12 0.69 13.15 8.51
C ILE A 12 -0.53 12.31 8.10
N LEU A 13 -1.57 12.91 7.52
CA LEU A 13 -2.80 12.19 7.17
C LEU A 13 -2.57 11.04 6.17
N PRO A 14 -1.71 11.20 5.14
CA PRO A 14 -1.41 10.12 4.22
C PRO A 14 -0.70 8.92 4.84
N LEU A 15 -0.03 9.07 5.99
CA LEU A 15 0.56 7.92 6.69
C LEU A 15 -0.53 6.94 7.13
N ALA A 16 -1.62 7.45 7.71
CA ALA A 16 -2.76 6.62 8.09
C ALA A 16 -3.43 6.00 6.86
N ILE A 17 -3.58 6.79 5.78
CA ILE A 17 -4.16 6.32 4.52
C ILE A 17 -3.31 5.19 3.92
N ALA A 18 -1.99 5.36 3.86
CA ALA A 18 -1.03 4.38 3.35
C ALA A 18 -1.03 3.12 4.21
N CYS A 19 -1.00 3.25 5.54
CA CYS A 19 -1.03 2.12 6.46
C CYS A 19 -2.30 1.28 6.28
N ILE A 20 -3.48 1.91 6.34
CA ILE A 20 -4.76 1.21 6.16
C ILE A 20 -4.83 0.55 4.79
N SER A 21 -4.44 1.29 3.74
CA SER A 21 -4.53 0.78 2.36
C SER A 21 -3.59 -0.37 2.11
N TRP A 22 -2.37 -0.29 2.62
CA TRP A 22 -1.39 -1.36 2.53
C TRP A 22 -1.85 -2.58 3.32
N THR A 23 -2.29 -2.42 4.58
CA THR A 23 -2.74 -3.55 5.40
C THR A 23 -3.90 -4.29 4.75
N VAL A 24 -4.92 -3.59 4.26
CA VAL A 24 -6.06 -4.26 3.61
C VAL A 24 -5.63 -4.96 2.31
N THR A 25 -4.72 -4.36 1.53
CA THR A 25 -4.35 -4.88 0.21
C THR A 25 -3.17 -5.84 0.21
N HIS A 26 -2.42 -5.99 1.31
CA HIS A 26 -1.23 -6.86 1.38
C HIS A 26 -1.27 -7.88 2.52
N GLU A 27 -2.01 -7.64 3.61
CA GLU A 27 -2.03 -8.56 4.75
C GLU A 27 -2.80 -9.85 4.42
N GLN A 28 -2.32 -11.00 4.89
CA GLN A 28 -2.92 -12.30 4.53
C GLN A 28 -4.32 -12.49 5.11
N ILE A 29 -4.65 -11.79 6.20
CA ILE A 29 -5.98 -11.82 6.84
C ILE A 29 -7.06 -11.37 5.84
N PHE A 30 -6.74 -10.45 4.93
CA PHE A 30 -7.65 -9.96 3.90
C PHE A 30 -7.50 -10.69 2.57
N LEU A 31 -6.83 -11.85 2.53
CA LEU A 31 -6.62 -12.59 1.29
C LEU A 31 -7.93 -13.18 0.78
N GLU A 32 -8.70 -13.85 1.64
CA GLU A 32 -9.97 -14.50 1.26
C GLU A 32 -11.06 -13.50 0.78
N PRO A 33 -11.28 -12.35 1.45
CA PRO A 33 -12.15 -11.30 0.90
C PRO A 33 -11.65 -10.75 -0.43
N ARG A 34 -10.33 -10.63 -0.60
CA ARG A 34 -9.71 -10.05 -1.81
C ARG A 34 -9.75 -11.02 -2.98
N THR A 35 -9.52 -12.31 -2.77
CA THR A 35 -9.65 -13.33 -3.82
C THR A 35 -11.11 -13.43 -4.25
N TRP A 36 -12.06 -13.39 -3.33
CA TRP A 36 -13.48 -13.31 -3.65
C TRP A 36 -13.80 -12.06 -4.50
N CYS A 37 -13.33 -10.87 -4.09
CA CYS A 37 -13.47 -9.66 -4.88
C CYS A 37 -12.79 -9.77 -6.27
N GLN A 38 -11.62 -10.39 -6.36
CA GLN A 38 -10.92 -10.61 -7.64
C GLN A 38 -11.73 -11.52 -8.56
N ASP A 39 -12.30 -12.61 -8.05
CA ASP A 39 -13.11 -13.54 -8.82
C ASP A 39 -14.42 -12.88 -9.28
N CYS A 40 -15.07 -12.11 -8.41
CA CYS A 40 -16.21 -11.27 -8.79
C CYS A 40 -15.82 -10.24 -9.85
N SER A 41 -14.63 -9.63 -9.78
CA SER A 41 -14.16 -8.68 -10.79
C SER A 41 -13.88 -9.33 -12.15
N LYS A 42 -13.44 -10.59 -12.17
CA LYS A 42 -13.16 -11.34 -13.40
C LYS A 42 -14.44 -11.88 -14.04
N ASN A 43 -15.36 -12.38 -13.23
CA ASN A 43 -16.56 -13.12 -13.67
C ASN A 43 -17.84 -12.26 -13.73
N ALA A 44 -17.82 -11.01 -13.27
CA ALA A 44 -19.01 -10.15 -13.34
C ALA A 44 -19.41 -9.80 -14.77
N LYS A 45 -20.73 -9.84 -15.00
CA LYS A 45 -21.36 -9.59 -16.32
C LYS A 45 -21.30 -8.13 -16.79
N THR A 46 -21.06 -7.18 -15.89
CA THR A 46 -21.10 -5.74 -16.18
C THR A 46 -19.79 -5.04 -15.81
N LEU A 47 -19.33 -4.12 -16.68
CA LEU A 47 -18.06 -3.40 -16.49
C LEU A 47 -17.98 -2.58 -15.19
N LEU A 48 -19.13 -2.05 -14.73
CA LEU A 48 -19.20 -1.28 -13.48
C LEU A 48 -18.91 -2.16 -12.26
N VAL A 49 -19.48 -3.37 -12.22
CA VAL A 49 -19.25 -4.32 -11.13
C VAL A 49 -17.81 -4.80 -11.14
N ARG A 50 -17.24 -5.04 -12.34
CA ARG A 50 -15.81 -5.39 -12.48
C ARG A 50 -14.91 -4.29 -11.90
N LYS A 51 -15.15 -3.02 -12.24
CA LYS A 51 -14.37 -1.89 -11.71
C LYS A 51 -14.55 -1.68 -10.20
N PHE A 52 -15.76 -1.85 -9.68
CA PHE A 52 -16.03 -1.70 -8.25
C PHE A 52 -15.24 -2.71 -7.42
N PHE A 53 -15.26 -3.99 -7.81
CA PHE A 53 -14.53 -5.02 -7.08
C PHE A 53 -13.01 -4.93 -7.28
N TYR A 54 -12.55 -4.57 -8.49
CA TYR A 54 -11.12 -4.36 -8.77
C TYR A 54 -10.50 -3.30 -7.86
N LEU A 55 -11.28 -2.31 -7.46
CA LEU A 55 -10.90 -1.20 -6.60
C LEU A 55 -10.43 -1.61 -5.20
N PHE A 56 -10.98 -2.71 -4.67
CA PHE A 56 -10.58 -3.29 -3.39
C PHE A 56 -9.33 -4.17 -3.48
N THR A 57 -8.85 -4.42 -4.70
CA THR A 57 -7.72 -5.32 -4.96
C THR A 57 -6.43 -4.57 -5.29
N CYS A 58 -6.51 -3.25 -5.51
CA CYS A 58 -5.39 -2.38 -5.82
C CYS A 58 -5.19 -1.35 -4.70
N GLU A 59 -3.97 -1.25 -4.18
CA GLU A 59 -3.58 -0.31 -3.11
C GLU A 59 -3.87 1.16 -3.48
N TYR A 60 -3.53 1.53 -4.72
CA TYR A 60 -3.76 2.88 -5.22
C TYR A 60 -5.25 3.21 -5.29
N CYS A 61 -6.06 2.30 -5.84
CA CYS A 61 -7.49 2.47 -5.92
C CYS A 61 -8.15 2.55 -4.54
N PHE A 62 -7.81 1.64 -3.65
CA PHE A 62 -8.38 1.59 -2.30
C PHE A 62 -8.00 2.84 -1.49
N SER A 63 -6.80 3.40 -1.69
CA SER A 63 -6.39 4.65 -1.04
C SER A 63 -7.31 5.84 -1.33
N HIS A 64 -8.03 5.86 -2.46
CA HIS A 64 -9.02 6.91 -2.74
C HIS A 64 -10.22 6.82 -1.79
N TYR A 65 -10.66 5.61 -1.47
CA TYR A 65 -11.77 5.37 -0.52
C TYR A 65 -11.38 5.77 0.89
N VAL A 66 -10.18 5.34 1.30
CA VAL A 66 -9.64 5.69 2.61
C VAL A 66 -9.44 7.21 2.70
N THR A 67 -8.93 7.85 1.65
CA THR A 67 -8.79 9.32 1.60
C THR A 67 -10.14 10.02 1.70
N ALA A 68 -11.16 9.57 0.96
CA ALA A 68 -12.50 10.15 1.03
C ALA A 68 -13.09 10.03 2.45
N LEU A 69 -12.91 8.88 3.11
CA LEU A 69 -13.31 8.67 4.50
C LEU A 69 -12.55 9.61 5.46
N ILE A 70 -11.23 9.71 5.32
CA ILE A 70 -10.40 10.58 6.16
C ILE A 70 -10.77 12.05 5.96
N LEU A 71 -10.99 12.52 4.72
CA LEU A 71 -11.47 13.87 4.45
C LEU A 71 -12.86 14.13 5.04
N PHE A 72 -13.75 13.12 4.98
CA PHE A 72 -15.08 13.24 5.55
C PHE A 72 -15.07 13.40 7.07
N ILE A 73 -14.17 12.68 7.76
CA ILE A 73 -14.01 12.73 9.22
C ILE A 73 -13.27 14.01 9.65
N THR A 74 -12.11 14.28 9.03
CA THR A 74 -11.22 15.37 9.44
C THR A 74 -11.64 16.75 8.94
N LYS A 75 -12.54 16.80 7.94
CA LYS A 75 -12.95 18.02 7.23
C LYS A 75 -11.75 18.83 6.70
N PHE A 76 -10.64 18.16 6.41
CA PHE A 76 -9.41 18.79 5.96
C PHE A 76 -9.60 19.41 4.57
N GLN A 77 -9.18 20.66 4.43
CA GLN A 77 -9.20 21.42 3.18
C GLN A 77 -7.80 21.96 2.92
N LEU A 78 -7.38 21.92 1.66
CA LEU A 78 -6.04 22.35 1.25
C LEU A 78 -6.12 23.55 0.30
N LEU A 79 -5.35 24.60 0.59
CA LEU A 79 -5.23 25.87 -0.15
C LEU A 79 -6.51 26.73 -0.23
N TYR A 80 -7.65 26.15 -0.59
CA TYR A 80 -8.93 26.84 -0.74
C TYR A 80 -9.94 26.35 0.29
N THR A 81 -10.87 27.23 0.64
CA THR A 81 -12.01 26.87 1.47
C THR A 81 -13.15 26.28 0.62
N GLY A 82 -13.93 25.38 1.23
CA GLY A 82 -15.09 24.76 0.59
C GLY A 82 -14.77 23.56 -0.30
N TRP A 83 -15.62 23.30 -1.29
CA TRP A 83 -15.56 22.09 -2.13
C TRP A 83 -14.26 21.98 -2.95
N ARG A 84 -13.70 23.11 -3.38
CA ARG A 84 -12.43 23.15 -4.13
C ARG A 84 -11.26 22.64 -3.30
N GLY A 85 -11.21 23.03 -2.02
CA GLY A 85 -10.19 22.59 -1.09
C GLY A 85 -10.20 21.09 -0.85
N TYR A 86 -11.39 20.47 -0.82
CA TYR A 86 -11.53 19.02 -0.69
C TYR A 86 -11.01 18.26 -1.91
N ILE A 87 -11.21 18.80 -3.13
CA ILE A 87 -10.70 18.17 -4.35
C ILE A 87 -9.17 18.16 -4.34
N ILE A 88 -8.55 19.32 -4.07
CA ILE A 88 -7.08 19.43 -4.03
C ILE A 88 -6.51 18.56 -2.90
N ALA A 89 -7.11 18.60 -1.71
CA ALA A 89 -6.71 17.76 -0.60
C ALA A 89 -6.81 16.28 -0.95
N GLY A 90 -7.88 15.85 -1.61
CA GLY A 90 -8.08 14.46 -2.02
C GLY A 90 -6.95 13.95 -2.91
N PHE A 91 -6.66 14.65 -4.00
CA PHE A 91 -5.58 14.25 -4.90
C PHE A 91 -4.20 14.31 -4.25
N ALA A 92 -3.94 15.34 -3.44
CA ALA A 92 -2.65 15.49 -2.78
C ALA A 92 -2.41 14.39 -1.74
N LEU A 93 -3.43 14.07 -0.92
CA LEU A 93 -3.34 13.00 0.08
C LEU A 93 -3.16 11.62 -0.56
N VAL A 94 -3.92 11.30 -1.62
CA VAL A 94 -3.77 10.04 -2.37
C VAL A 94 -2.36 9.91 -2.94
N TRP A 95 -1.84 10.99 -3.55
CA TRP A 95 -0.51 10.97 -4.15
C TRP A 95 0.57 10.69 -3.11
N ILE A 96 0.56 11.42 -1.97
CA ILE A 96 1.54 11.21 -0.89
C ILE A 96 1.39 9.82 -0.29
N ALA A 97 0.16 9.33 -0.09
CA ALA A 97 -0.07 7.98 0.42
C ALA A 97 0.55 6.93 -0.51
N ASN A 98 0.42 7.12 -1.83
CA ASN A 98 1.00 6.22 -2.81
C ASN A 98 2.54 6.25 -2.80
N VAL A 99 3.14 7.43 -2.58
CA VAL A 99 4.59 7.55 -2.38
C VAL A 99 5.02 6.77 -1.13
N TYR A 100 4.29 6.88 -0.02
CA TYR A 100 4.60 6.12 1.20
C TYR A 100 4.47 4.61 1.01
N MET A 101 3.42 4.14 0.34
CA MET A 101 3.26 2.71 0.03
C MET A 101 4.39 2.21 -0.87
N SER A 102 4.75 2.97 -1.91
CA SER A 102 5.84 2.61 -2.82
C SER A 102 7.19 2.55 -2.11
N LEU A 103 7.47 3.53 -1.22
CA LEU A 103 8.69 3.54 -0.42
C LEU A 103 8.74 2.34 0.53
N TYR A 104 7.64 2.04 1.21
CA TYR A 104 7.56 0.87 2.08
C TYR A 104 7.78 -0.44 1.31
N ASN A 105 7.21 -0.56 0.10
CA ASN A 105 7.39 -1.72 -0.76
C ASN A 105 8.85 -1.90 -1.18
N LEU A 106 9.54 -0.81 -1.55
CA LEU A 106 10.96 -0.83 -1.89
C LEU A 106 11.79 -1.37 -0.73
N VAL A 107 11.64 -0.77 0.45
CA VAL A 107 12.36 -1.19 1.67
C VAL A 107 12.10 -2.65 2.00
N ARG A 108 10.83 -3.10 1.94
CA ARG A 108 10.48 -4.49 2.22
C ARG A 108 11.06 -5.47 1.19
N THR A 109 11.12 -5.07 -0.07
CA THR A 109 11.66 -5.90 -1.16
C THR A 109 13.17 -6.05 -1.03
N ASP A 110 13.88 -4.98 -0.69
CA ASP A 110 15.33 -5.04 -0.53
C ASP A 110 15.73 -5.87 0.69
N LEU A 111 15.03 -5.73 1.82
CA LEU A 111 15.23 -6.61 2.99
C LEU A 111 15.01 -8.10 2.66
N LYS A 112 14.02 -8.42 1.82
CA LYS A 112 13.80 -9.81 1.38
C LYS A 112 14.93 -10.33 0.51
N LYS A 113 15.47 -9.51 -0.40
CA LYS A 113 16.63 -9.91 -1.23
C LYS A 113 17.85 -10.18 -0.37
N GLU A 114 18.15 -9.28 0.57
CA GLU A 114 19.29 -9.44 1.49
C GLU A 114 19.20 -10.74 2.29
N ASN A 115 18.01 -11.06 2.81
CA ASN A 115 17.78 -12.31 3.53
C ASN A 115 17.98 -13.56 2.65
N LEU A 116 17.44 -13.55 1.43
CA LEU A 116 17.63 -14.66 0.48
C LEU A 116 19.10 -14.86 0.10
N GLU A 117 19.83 -13.77 -0.13
CA GLU A 117 21.28 -13.85 -0.41
C GLU A 117 22.07 -14.42 0.78
N ALA A 118 21.70 -14.06 2.01
CA ALA A 118 22.32 -14.58 3.21
C ALA A 118 22.06 -16.09 3.38
N GLU A 119 20.84 -16.54 3.11
CA GLU A 119 20.45 -17.95 3.14
C GLU A 119 21.24 -18.78 2.11
N LEU A 120 21.28 -18.34 0.84
CA LEU A 120 22.04 -19.02 -0.22
C LEU A 120 23.53 -19.16 0.13
N LYS A 121 24.16 -18.07 0.60
CA LYS A 121 25.57 -18.11 1.05
C LYS A 121 25.77 -19.07 2.23
N SER A 122 24.77 -19.23 3.09
CA SER A 122 24.83 -20.16 4.22
C SER A 122 24.71 -21.63 3.77
N GLU A 123 23.86 -21.90 2.77
CA GLU A 123 23.67 -23.23 2.19
C GLU A 123 24.89 -23.65 1.37
N GLU A 124 25.47 -22.76 0.56
CA GLU A 124 26.72 -23.00 -0.16
C GLU A 124 27.86 -23.36 0.80
N LYS A 125 28.02 -22.61 1.90
CA LYS A 125 29.02 -22.92 2.93
C LYS A 125 28.78 -24.29 3.59
N LYS A 126 27.52 -24.65 3.85
CA LYS A 126 27.17 -25.98 4.39
C LYS A 126 27.47 -27.10 3.38
N ALA A 127 27.17 -26.88 2.10
CA ALA A 127 27.46 -27.84 1.04
C ALA A 127 28.97 -28.08 0.89
N ILE A 128 29.78 -27.00 0.84
CA ILE A 128 31.24 -27.10 0.76
C ILE A 128 31.82 -27.86 1.97
N LYS A 129 31.34 -27.58 3.19
CA LYS A 129 31.78 -28.32 4.38
C LYS A 129 31.47 -29.82 4.28
N ARG A 130 30.26 -30.19 3.86
CA ARG A 130 29.87 -31.60 3.69
C ARG A 130 30.74 -32.31 2.65
N THR A 131 31.03 -31.65 1.53
CA THR A 131 31.92 -32.22 0.50
C THR A 131 33.34 -32.45 1.05
N ASN A 132 33.87 -31.52 1.84
CA ASN A 132 35.20 -31.65 2.43
C ASN A 132 35.26 -32.74 3.52
N GLU A 133 34.18 -32.94 4.28
CA GLU A 133 34.08 -34.02 5.28
C GLU A 133 33.94 -35.40 4.65
N GLN A 134 33.32 -35.51 3.47
CA GLN A 134 33.18 -36.79 2.73
C GLN A 134 34.44 -37.18 1.94
N ALA A 135 35.34 -36.24 1.71
CA ALA A 135 36.60 -36.46 0.99
C ALA A 135 37.76 -36.93 1.90
N LEU A 136 37.51 -37.09 3.20
CA LEU A 136 38.48 -37.41 4.25
C LEU A 136 38.15 -38.76 4.89
#